data_AF-A0A7S2J979-F1
#
_entry.id   AF-A0A7S2J979-F1
#
_cell.length_a   1.000
_cell.length_b   1.000
_cell.length_c   1.000
_cell.angle_alpha   90.00
_cell.angle_beta   90.00
_cell.angle_gamma   90.00
#
_symmetry.space_group_name_H-M   'P 1'
#
loop_
_entity.id
_entity.type
_entity.pdbx_description
1 polymer ?
#
loop_
_entity_poly.entity_id
_entity_poly.type
_entity_poly.pdbx_seq_one_letter_code
_entity_poly.pdbx_strand_id
1 'polypeptide(L)'
;FDLADLKIEDSNLAGIGSDEDKAARKQAAQQEPAWSGCGTSPGLNVWRVEQFKVVPWPENEYGNFYEGDSYIVLHTAKSASDDMLVRDVYFWLGTKSTGDEQGTAAYKCVELDDLFDGDATQHREVQMHESEGFK
;
A
#
# COMPACT_ATOMS: atom_id res chain seq x y z
N PHE A 1 3.05 2.84 37.05
CA PHE A 1 3.39 2.26 35.74
C PHE A 1 4.55 3.07 35.22
N ASP A 2 5.75 2.49 35.23
CA ASP A 2 6.94 3.10 34.65
C ASP A 2 7.06 2.62 33.21
N LEU A 3 7.09 3.54 32.25
CA LEU A 3 7.23 3.21 30.83
C LEU A 3 8.66 2.73 30.51
N ALA A 4 9.64 3.00 31.38
CA ALA A 4 11.04 2.67 31.16
C ALA A 4 11.37 1.17 31.21
N ASP A 5 10.53 0.36 31.85
CA ASP A 5 10.73 -1.09 32.00
C ASP A 5 9.98 -1.93 30.94
N LEU A 6 9.20 -1.30 30.06
CA LEU A 6 8.51 -1.99 28.98
C LEU A 6 9.48 -2.29 27.84
N LYS A 7 9.85 -3.56 27.70
CA LYS A 7 10.67 -3.99 26.57
C LYS A 7 9.77 -4.43 25.41
N ILE A 8 10.12 -4.00 24.20
CA ILE A 8 9.40 -4.39 22.97
C ILE A 8 9.43 -5.92 22.78
N GLU A 9 10.51 -6.58 23.18
CA GLU A 9 10.68 -8.05 23.16
C GLU A 9 9.61 -8.79 23.97
N ASP A 10 9.05 -8.16 25.00
CA ASP A 10 8.01 -8.76 25.85
C ASP A 10 6.59 -8.39 25.38
N SER A 11 6.45 -7.73 24.23
CA SER A 11 5.18 -7.26 23.67
C SER A 11 4.72 -8.09 22.46
N ASN A 12 3.45 -7.93 22.07
CA ASN A 12 2.91 -8.50 20.82
C ASN A 12 3.52 -7.89 19.55
N LEU A 13 4.42 -6.90 19.68
CA LEU A 13 5.14 -6.29 18.57
C LEU A 13 6.57 -6.85 18.44
N ALA A 14 6.96 -7.81 19.29
CA ALA A 14 8.25 -8.48 19.19
C ALA A 14 8.41 -9.11 17.80
N GLY A 15 9.49 -8.77 17.10
CA GLY A 15 9.79 -9.28 15.75
C GLY A 15 9.15 -8.50 14.60
N ILE A 16 8.31 -7.50 14.84
CA ILE A 16 7.83 -6.63 13.75
C ILE A 16 9.02 -5.86 13.15
N GLY A 17 9.09 -5.86 11.82
CA GLY A 17 10.16 -5.25 11.04
C GLY A 17 11.41 -6.13 10.88
N SER A 18 11.43 -7.34 11.48
CA SER A 18 12.49 -8.33 11.27
C SER A 18 12.54 -8.84 9.83
N ASP A 19 13.64 -9.51 9.47
CA ASP A 19 13.78 -10.13 8.16
C ASP A 19 12.76 -11.27 7.98
N GLU A 20 12.45 -12.01 9.05
CA GLU A 20 11.41 -13.04 9.03
C GLU A 20 10.02 -12.45 8.77
N ASP A 21 9.68 -11.33 9.41
CA ASP A 21 8.42 -10.63 9.24
C ASP A 21 8.28 -10.04 7.82
N LYS A 22 9.34 -9.42 7.30
CA LYS A 22 9.40 -8.99 5.89
C LYS A 22 9.25 -10.15 4.92
N ALA A 23 9.94 -11.27 5.16
CA ALA A 23 9.85 -12.46 4.32
C ALA A 23 8.42 -13.04 4.31
N ALA A 24 7.76 -13.06 5.46
CA ALA A 24 6.37 -13.48 5.57
C ALA A 24 5.42 -12.57 4.79
N ARG A 25 5.57 -11.25 4.89
CA ARG A 25 4.78 -10.29 4.10
C ARG A 25 5.05 -10.40 2.61
N LYS A 26 6.31 -10.51 2.19
CA LYS A 26 6.66 -10.73 0.78
C LYS A 26 6.06 -12.03 0.24
N GLN A 27 6.07 -13.10 1.02
CA GLN A 27 5.41 -14.36 0.64
C GLN A 27 3.90 -14.19 0.49
N ALA A 28 3.25 -13.42 1.38
CA ALA A 28 1.83 -13.09 1.28
C ALA A 28 1.55 -12.25 0.02
N ALA A 29 2.38 -11.25 -0.26
CA ALA A 29 2.28 -10.41 -1.45
C ALA A 29 2.37 -11.23 -2.75
N GLN A 30 3.28 -12.20 -2.83
CA GLN A 30 3.40 -13.09 -3.99
C GLN A 30 2.17 -13.96 -4.23
N GLN A 31 1.34 -14.19 -3.20
CA GLN A 31 0.13 -15.02 -3.27
C GLN A 31 -1.15 -14.18 -3.43
N GLU A 32 -1.09 -12.86 -3.27
CA GLU A 32 -2.23 -11.95 -3.41
C GLU A 32 -2.59 -11.78 -4.90
N PRO A 33 -3.76 -12.24 -5.35
CA PRO A 33 -4.14 -12.16 -6.76
C PRO A 33 -4.16 -10.73 -7.30
N ALA A 34 -4.45 -9.72 -6.46
CA ALA A 34 -4.47 -8.32 -6.86
C ALA A 34 -3.11 -7.83 -7.39
N TRP A 35 -2.00 -8.40 -6.93
CA TRP A 35 -0.65 -7.97 -7.30
C TRP A 35 -0.10 -8.67 -8.55
N SER A 36 -0.82 -9.65 -9.09
CA SER A 36 -0.36 -10.44 -10.24
C SER A 36 -0.04 -9.57 -11.45
N GLY A 37 1.25 -9.45 -11.78
CA GLY A 37 1.74 -8.72 -12.96
C GLY A 37 1.82 -7.20 -12.82
N CYS A 38 1.40 -6.62 -11.68
CA CYS A 38 1.48 -5.18 -11.46
C CYS A 38 2.95 -4.70 -11.37
N GLY A 39 3.19 -3.44 -11.70
CA GLY A 39 4.53 -2.83 -11.56
C GLY A 39 5.65 -3.40 -12.46
N THR A 40 5.29 -4.21 -13.47
CA THR A 40 6.23 -4.81 -14.44
C THR A 40 6.41 -3.98 -15.71
N SER A 41 5.51 -3.03 -15.96
CA SER A 41 5.58 -2.08 -17.06
C SER A 41 5.01 -0.72 -16.63
N PRO A 42 5.36 0.38 -17.31
CA PRO A 42 4.79 1.68 -17.00
C PRO A 42 3.26 1.67 -17.12
N GLY A 43 2.58 2.30 -16.17
CA GLY A 43 1.13 2.31 -16.10
C GLY A 43 0.60 2.62 -14.71
N LEU A 44 -0.72 2.57 -14.60
CA LEU A 44 -1.45 2.80 -13.36
C LEU A 44 -2.26 1.54 -13.04
N ASN A 45 -2.19 1.09 -11.79
CA ASN A 45 -3.07 0.06 -11.27
C ASN A 45 -3.79 0.62 -10.05
N VAL A 46 -5.10 0.43 -9.99
CA VAL A 46 -5.93 0.94 -8.88
C VAL A 46 -6.76 -0.21 -8.31
N TRP A 47 -6.83 -0.28 -6.99
CA TRP A 47 -7.65 -1.23 -6.26
C TRP A 47 -8.46 -0.51 -5.19
N ARG A 48 -9.67 -1.02 -4.95
CA ARG A 48 -10.52 -0.62 -3.83
C ARG A 48 -10.43 -1.65 -2.71
N VAL A 49 -10.44 -1.17 -1.47
CA VAL A 49 -10.58 -2.05 -0.31
C VAL A 49 -12.05 -2.40 -0.11
N GLU A 50 -12.35 -3.70 -0.08
CA GLU A 50 -13.70 -4.21 0.19
C GLU A 50 -13.60 -5.38 1.18
N GLN A 51 -14.15 -5.22 2.39
CA GLN A 51 -14.20 -6.30 3.40
C GLN A 51 -12.84 -6.98 3.61
N PHE A 52 -11.80 -6.20 3.89
CA PHE A 52 -10.40 -6.63 4.05
C PHE A 52 -9.71 -7.19 2.80
N LYS A 53 -10.32 -7.05 1.61
CA LYS A 53 -9.74 -7.50 0.34
C LYS A 53 -9.38 -6.33 -0.56
N VAL A 54 -8.36 -6.51 -1.38
CA VAL A 54 -7.97 -5.58 -2.44
C VAL A 54 -8.58 -6.02 -3.76
N VAL A 55 -9.57 -5.26 -4.24
CA VAL A 55 -10.35 -5.59 -5.44
C VAL A 55 -9.94 -4.64 -6.56
N PRO A 56 -9.60 -5.14 -7.76
CA PRO A 56 -9.28 -4.27 -8.89
C PRO A 56 -10.39 -3.26 -9.16
N TRP A 57 -10.02 -1.98 -9.24
CA TRP A 57 -10.93 -0.93 -9.60
C TRP A 57 -11.09 -0.90 -11.13
N PRO A 58 -12.31 -0.73 -11.68
CA PRO A 58 -12.49 -0.67 -13.13
C PRO A 58 -11.71 0.50 -13.75
N GLU A 59 -11.01 0.26 -14.86
CA GLU A 59 -10.20 1.30 -15.52
C GLU A 59 -11.02 2.53 -15.94
N ASN A 60 -12.29 2.33 -16.31
CA ASN A 60 -13.21 3.42 -16.65
C ASN A 60 -13.65 4.26 -15.44
N GLU A 61 -13.33 3.83 -14.22
CA GLU A 61 -13.61 4.52 -12.96
C GLU A 61 -12.34 5.12 -12.34
N TYR A 62 -11.19 5.07 -13.02
CA TYR A 62 -9.96 5.66 -12.50
C TYR A 62 -10.15 7.17 -12.30
N GLY A 63 -9.80 7.63 -11.09
CA GLY A 63 -10.04 9.01 -10.63
C GLY A 63 -11.39 9.23 -9.95
N ASN A 64 -12.33 8.27 -10.04
CA ASN A 64 -13.60 8.33 -9.31
C ASN A 64 -13.48 7.53 -8.01
N PHE A 65 -13.12 8.22 -6.91
CA PHE A 65 -13.05 7.61 -5.57
C PHE A 65 -14.26 7.96 -4.72
N TYR A 66 -14.81 6.95 -4.05
CA TYR A 66 -15.90 7.13 -3.09
C TYR A 66 -15.34 7.55 -1.73
N GLU A 67 -15.90 8.63 -1.18
CA GLU A 67 -15.52 9.16 0.14
C GLU A 67 -15.69 8.16 1.29
N GLY A 68 -16.53 7.13 1.09
CA GLY A 68 -16.80 6.08 2.06
C GLY A 68 -15.85 4.90 2.00
N ASP A 69 -14.90 4.89 1.07
CA ASP A 69 -14.03 3.74 0.81
C ASP A 69 -12.55 4.15 0.88
N SER A 70 -11.64 3.17 0.88
CA SER A 70 -10.19 3.38 0.76
C SER A 70 -9.65 2.68 -0.48
N TYR A 71 -8.61 3.27 -1.09
CA TYR A 71 -8.05 2.82 -2.36
C TYR A 71 -6.53 2.68 -2.27
N ILE A 72 -5.97 1.80 -3.09
CA ILE A 72 -4.53 1.65 -3.31
C ILE A 72 -4.27 1.95 -4.78
N VAL A 73 -3.28 2.77 -5.06
CA VAL A 73 -2.88 3.20 -6.40
C VAL A 73 -1.40 2.93 -6.57
N LEU A 74 -1.03 2.10 -7.53
CA LEU A 74 0.35 1.90 -7.95
C LEU A 74 0.58 2.67 -9.25
N HIS A 75 1.45 3.66 -9.21
CA HIS A 75 1.98 4.31 -10.40
C HIS A 75 3.37 3.75 -10.70
N THR A 76 3.55 3.25 -11.92
CA THR A 76 4.84 2.75 -12.41
C THR A 76 5.29 3.61 -13.58
N ALA A 77 6.47 4.19 -13.49
CA ALA A 77 7.08 5.03 -14.52
C ALA A 77 8.47 4.53 -14.89
N LYS A 78 8.99 4.96 -16.04
CA LYS A 78 10.41 4.80 -16.35
C LYS A 78 11.19 5.95 -15.75
N SER A 79 12.28 5.63 -15.06
CA SER A 79 13.30 6.57 -14.65
C SER A 79 13.89 7.28 -15.87
N ALA A 80 14.10 8.59 -15.75
CA ALA A 80 14.68 9.40 -16.81
C ALA A 80 16.20 9.16 -16.99
N SER A 81 16.87 8.55 -16.00
CA SER A 81 18.33 8.44 -15.96
C SER A 81 18.89 7.07 -16.37
N ASP A 82 18.17 5.98 -16.12
CA ASP A 82 18.75 4.62 -16.17
C ASP A 82 17.78 3.53 -16.68
N ASP A 83 16.68 3.92 -17.34
CA ASP A 83 15.66 3.00 -17.89
C ASP A 83 15.03 2.04 -16.84
N MET A 84 15.33 2.23 -15.55
CA MET A 84 14.72 1.47 -14.45
C MET A 84 13.27 1.88 -14.23
N LEU A 85 12.48 1.01 -13.60
CA LEU A 85 11.11 1.35 -13.22
C LEU A 85 11.11 2.03 -11.85
N VAL A 86 10.45 3.17 -11.75
CA VAL A 86 10.14 3.85 -10.50
C VAL A 86 8.70 3.50 -10.13
N ARG A 87 8.47 3.16 -8.86
CA ARG A 87 7.15 2.78 -8.35
C ARG A 87 6.75 3.68 -7.19
N ASP A 88 5.60 4.29 -7.31
CA ASP A 88 4.94 5.04 -6.24
C ASP A 88 3.65 4.31 -5.85
N VAL A 89 3.52 3.92 -4.59
CA VAL A 89 2.31 3.30 -4.05
C VAL A 89 1.61 4.31 -3.14
N TYR A 90 0.44 4.74 -3.56
CA TYR A 90 -0.43 5.63 -2.80
C TYR A 90 -1.53 4.82 -2.15
N PHE A 91 -1.85 5.11 -0.88
CA PHE A 91 -3.09 4.65 -0.27
C PHE A 91 -3.95 5.86 0.06
N TRP A 92 -5.07 5.97 -0.64
CA TRP A 92 -6.01 7.07 -0.53
C TRP A 92 -7.12 6.71 0.45
N LEU A 93 -7.38 7.62 1.39
CA LEU A 93 -8.32 7.43 2.48
C LEU A 93 -9.51 8.39 2.33
N GLY A 94 -10.68 7.83 2.05
CA GLY A 94 -11.93 8.57 2.06
C GLY A 94 -12.24 9.14 3.44
N THR A 95 -12.80 10.35 3.49
CA THR A 95 -13.12 11.01 4.77
C THR A 95 -14.16 10.26 5.60
N LYS A 96 -14.93 9.34 4.99
CA LYS A 96 -15.97 8.53 5.62
C LYS A 96 -15.66 7.03 5.61
N SER A 97 -14.47 6.62 5.15
CA SER A 97 -14.07 5.22 5.18
C SER A 97 -13.86 4.72 6.60
N THR A 98 -14.04 3.43 6.81
CA THR A 98 -13.97 2.84 8.14
C THR A 98 -12.51 2.59 8.55
N GLY A 99 -12.26 2.49 9.86
CA GLY A 99 -10.90 2.26 10.38
C GLY A 99 -10.28 0.94 9.90
N ASP A 100 -11.09 -0.08 9.67
CA ASP A 100 -10.65 -1.35 9.08
C ASP A 100 -10.26 -1.22 7.60
N GLU A 101 -10.97 -0.42 6.81
CA GLU A 101 -10.59 -0.15 5.42
C GLU A 101 -9.30 0.66 5.34
N GLN A 102 -9.17 1.71 6.15
CA GLN A 102 -7.96 2.53 6.22
C GLN A 102 -6.75 1.70 6.67
N GLY A 103 -6.94 0.86 7.70
CA GLY A 103 -5.91 -0.05 8.19
C GLY A 103 -5.52 -1.11 7.15
N THR A 104 -6.50 -1.66 6.44
CA THR A 104 -6.25 -2.62 5.34
C THR A 104 -5.47 -1.96 4.21
N ALA A 105 -5.84 -0.75 3.79
CA ALA A 105 -5.14 -0.01 2.74
C ALA A 105 -3.68 0.26 3.12
N ALA A 106 -3.43 0.72 4.36
CA ALA A 106 -2.09 0.95 4.86
C ALA A 106 -1.25 -0.34 4.92
N TYR A 107 -1.81 -1.43 5.47
CA TYR A 107 -1.13 -2.72 5.54
C TYR A 107 -0.81 -3.28 4.14
N LYS A 108 -1.77 -3.22 3.23
CA LYS A 108 -1.62 -3.73 1.86
C LYS A 108 -0.67 -2.90 1.02
N CYS A 109 -0.54 -1.60 1.30
CA CYS A 109 0.50 -0.74 0.70
C CYS A 109 1.91 -1.24 1.07
N VAL A 110 2.15 -1.57 2.34
CA VAL A 110 3.44 -2.14 2.81
C VAL A 110 3.68 -3.51 2.20
N GLU A 111 2.65 -4.37 2.15
CA GLU A 111 2.74 -5.69 1.51
C GLU A 111 3.11 -5.58 0.02
N LEU A 112 2.54 -4.60 -0.70
CA LEU A 112 2.84 -4.35 -2.10
C LEU A 112 4.27 -3.80 -2.30
N ASP A 113 4.77 -2.95 -1.41
CA ASP A 113 6.16 -2.49 -1.44
C ASP A 113 7.15 -3.64 -1.18
N ASP A 114 6.85 -4.54 -0.22
CA ASP A 114 7.65 -5.74 0.04
C ASP A 114 7.71 -6.69 -1.17
N LEU A 115 6.68 -6.70 -2.05
CA LEU A 115 6.72 -7.40 -3.34
C LEU A 115 7.83 -6.86 -4.25
N PHE A 116 8.08 -5.56 -4.18
CA PHE A 116 9.12 -4.84 -4.90
C PHE A 116 10.42 -4.70 -4.11
N ASP A 117 10.64 -5.54 -3.08
CA ASP A 117 11.86 -5.52 -2.27
C ASP A 117 12.11 -4.20 -1.53
N GLY A 118 11.06 -3.42 -1.24
CA GLY A 118 11.17 -2.12 -0.58
C GLY A 118 11.61 -0.98 -1.50
N ASP A 119 11.54 -1.18 -2.82
CA ASP A 119 11.95 -0.20 -3.84
C ASP A 119 10.85 0.83 -4.15
N ALA A 120 9.61 0.60 -3.71
CA ALA A 120 8.52 1.53 -3.98
C ALA A 120 8.44 2.64 -2.92
N THR A 121 8.10 3.85 -3.34
CA THR A 121 7.83 4.95 -2.40
C THR A 121 6.37 4.91 -1.98
N GLN A 122 6.12 4.83 -0.67
CA GLN A 122 4.78 4.79 -0.10
C GLN A 122 4.27 6.19 0.24
N HIS A 123 3.04 6.50 -0.17
CA HIS A 123 2.42 7.81 0.01
C HIS A 123 1.05 7.66 0.68
N ARG A 124 0.83 8.43 1.75
CA ARG A 124 -0.47 8.49 2.42
C ARG A 124 -1.28 9.66 1.87
N GLU A 125 -2.40 9.36 1.24
CA GLU A 125 -3.27 10.37 0.64
C GLU A 125 -4.59 10.44 1.41
N VAL A 126 -4.99 11.64 1.82
CA VAL A 126 -6.26 11.87 2.50
C VAL A 126 -7.13 12.71 1.59
N GLN A 127 -8.39 12.32 1.45
CA GLN A 127 -9.37 13.07 0.67
C GLN A 127 -9.31 14.59 0.96
N MET A 128 -9.26 15.39 -0.11
CA MET A 128 -9.12 16.86 -0.13
C MET A 128 -7.75 17.41 0.30
N HIS A 129 -6.80 16.56 0.65
CA HIS A 129 -5.45 16.92 1.08
C HIS A 129 -4.40 16.12 0.33
N GLU A 130 -4.73 15.68 -0.88
CA GLU A 130 -3.85 14.87 -1.71
C GLU A 130 -2.61 15.67 -2.13
N SER A 131 -1.49 14.97 -2.20
CA SER A 131 -0.24 15.51 -2.73
C SER A 131 -0.39 15.89 -4.20
N GLU A 132 0.49 16.77 -4.68
CA GLU A 132 0.56 17.10 -6.11
C GLU A 132 1.07 15.92 -6.96
N GLY A 133 1.71 14.91 -6.36
CA GLY A 133 2.10 13.70 -7.07
C GLY A 133 0.91 12.78 -7.36
N PHE A 134 -0.14 12.85 -6.53
CA PHE A 134 -1.35 12.04 -6.68
C PHE A 134 -2.39 12.65 -7.63
N LYS A 135 -2.48 13.99 -7.68
CA LYS A 135 -3.43 14.73 -8.54
C LYS A 135 -3.00 14.75 -10.00
#